data_AF-A0A7V9CCA8-F1
#
_entry.id   AF-A0A7V9CCA8-F1
#
_cell.length_a   1.000
_cell.length_b   1.000
_cell.length_c   1.000
_cell.angle_alpha   90.00
_cell.angle_beta   90.00
_cell.angle_gamma   90.00
#
_symmetry.space_group_name_H-M   'P 1'
#
loop_
_entity.id
_entity.type
_entity.pdbx_description
1 polymer ?
#
loop_
_entity_poly.entity_id
_entity_poly.type
_entity_poly.pdbx_seq_one_letter_code
_entity_poly.pdbx_strand_id
1 'polypeptide(L)'
;MIRSARIRELLGLVPVALLVTGGFTAVLLTRTESTNNVTLTYGLVFLGLCVLGHLFIRARLPDADPYLFPLAALLAAFGLVMIYRIDAELAREQAQWFVLGLAFFCGTVVLLRDIHALERYRYTIAAIGIALLMSPRIPGLGEQVNGAYLAVGVGPIQFQPAEFGKLAIIIFLASYLRDTRELLVRPPGKMTPRQWLLLVGVPVALLALLALMLQLSSTQIVLFGLFGA
;
A
#
# COMPACT_ATOMS: atom_id res chain seq x y z
N MET A 1 -12.88 29.61 -3.77
CA MET A 1 -13.07 28.13 -3.71
C MET A 1 -11.90 27.39 -3.04
N ILE A 2 -10.64 27.76 -3.29
CA ILE A 2 -9.42 27.07 -2.80
C ILE A 2 -9.30 27.03 -1.25
N ARG A 3 -9.70 28.08 -0.52
CA ARG A 3 -9.66 28.10 0.97
C ARG A 3 -10.56 27.05 1.65
N SER A 4 -11.68 26.67 1.02
CA SER A 4 -12.65 25.70 1.58
C SER A 4 -12.13 24.26 1.53
N ALA A 5 -11.42 23.87 0.46
CA ALA A 5 -10.71 22.59 0.41
C ALA A 5 -9.64 22.51 1.52
N ARG A 6 -8.95 23.62 1.79
CA ARG A 6 -7.91 23.66 2.82
C ARG A 6 -8.44 23.43 4.24
N ILE A 7 -9.56 24.01 4.62
CA ILE A 7 -10.11 23.75 5.95
C ILE A 7 -10.64 22.32 6.06
N ARG A 8 -11.21 21.77 4.98
CA ARG A 8 -11.79 20.41 4.97
C ARG A 8 -10.77 19.29 5.21
N GLU A 9 -9.54 19.41 4.69
CA GLU A 9 -8.51 18.39 4.96
C GLU A 9 -8.02 18.38 6.39
N LEU A 10 -7.85 19.58 6.96
CA LEU A 10 -7.37 19.74 8.34
C LEU A 10 -8.43 19.20 9.32
N LEU A 11 -9.71 19.44 9.00
CA LEU A 11 -10.84 18.78 9.66
C LEU A 11 -10.82 17.26 9.47
N GLY A 12 -10.36 16.74 8.33
CA GLY A 12 -10.20 15.31 8.09
C GLY A 12 -9.21 14.62 9.03
N LEU A 13 -8.22 15.35 9.57
CA LEU A 13 -7.29 14.83 10.56
C LEU A 13 -7.84 14.87 11.99
N VAL A 14 -8.96 15.55 12.25
CA VAL A 14 -9.56 15.61 13.58
C VAL A 14 -9.98 14.20 14.08
N PRO A 15 -10.67 13.37 13.29
CA PRO A 15 -10.92 11.97 13.65
C PRO A 15 -9.64 11.17 13.93
N VAL A 16 -8.56 11.41 13.17
CA VAL A 16 -7.26 10.76 13.41
C VAL A 16 -6.72 11.17 14.76
N ALA A 17 -6.69 12.47 15.06
CA ALA A 17 -6.22 13.00 16.33
C ALA A 17 -7.03 12.42 17.50
N LEU A 18 -8.37 12.43 17.40
CA LEU A 18 -9.27 11.88 18.43
C LEU A 18 -9.04 10.38 18.64
N LEU A 19 -8.87 9.60 17.57
CA LEU A 19 -8.64 8.17 17.66
C LEU A 19 -7.28 7.86 18.27
N VAL A 20 -6.22 8.57 17.86
CA VAL A 20 -4.88 8.39 18.44
C VAL A 20 -4.91 8.77 19.92
N THR A 21 -5.41 9.96 20.28
CA THR A 21 -5.42 10.40 21.67
C THR A 21 -6.34 9.52 22.52
N GLY A 22 -7.56 9.24 22.07
CA GLY A 22 -8.54 8.44 22.80
C GLY A 22 -8.16 6.97 22.88
N GLY A 23 -7.67 6.40 21.77
CA GLY A 23 -7.26 5.00 21.68
C GLY A 23 -6.03 4.69 22.52
N PHE A 24 -4.96 5.48 22.43
CA PHE A 24 -3.81 5.29 23.31
C PHE A 24 -4.13 5.57 24.78
N THR A 25 -4.99 6.55 25.09
CA THR A 25 -5.46 6.79 26.47
C THR A 25 -6.27 5.60 27.01
N ALA A 26 -7.16 5.00 26.20
CA ALA A 26 -7.93 3.83 26.59
C ALA A 26 -7.04 2.60 26.85
N VAL A 27 -5.97 2.42 26.06
CA VAL A 27 -4.99 1.35 26.31
C VAL A 27 -4.17 1.62 27.57
N LEU A 28 -3.81 2.88 27.84
CA LEU A 28 -3.12 3.27 29.08
C LEU A 28 -3.95 2.97 30.33
N LEU A 29 -5.27 3.24 30.29
CA LEU A 29 -6.17 2.97 31.41
C LEU A 29 -6.34 1.47 31.69
N THR A 30 -6.11 0.61 30.69
CA THR A 30 -6.20 -0.85 30.85
C THR A 30 -4.87 -1.52 31.17
N ARG A 31 -3.72 -0.86 30.92
CA ARG A 31 -2.38 -1.35 31.26
C ARG A 31 -1.82 -0.61 32.49
N THR A 32 -2.20 -1.08 33.68
CA THR A 32 -1.91 -0.45 34.99
C THR A 32 -0.42 -0.36 35.38
N GLU A 33 0.49 -1.01 34.67
CA GLU A 33 1.89 -1.23 35.11
C GLU A 33 2.98 -0.58 34.22
N SER A 34 2.62 0.04 33.09
CA SER A 34 3.59 0.57 32.12
C SER A 34 3.64 2.11 32.14
N THR A 35 4.67 2.65 32.80
CA THR A 35 5.07 4.08 32.87
C THR A 35 4.42 5.05 31.85
N ASN A 36 3.60 5.96 32.37
CA ASN A 36 2.74 6.93 31.67
C ASN A 36 3.38 7.75 30.52
N ASN A 37 4.71 7.93 30.48
CA ASN A 37 5.35 8.86 29.55
C ASN A 37 5.66 8.26 28.17
N VAL A 38 5.94 6.95 28.12
CA VAL A 38 6.41 6.31 26.88
C VAL A 38 5.26 6.14 25.88
N THR A 39 4.07 5.77 26.35
CA THR A 39 2.88 5.60 25.50
C THR A 39 2.37 6.92 24.91
N LEU A 40 2.36 7.99 25.72
CA LEU A 40 2.00 9.33 25.24
C LEU A 40 2.99 9.81 24.17
N THR A 41 4.27 9.50 24.34
CA THR A 41 5.30 9.84 23.35
C THR A 41 5.03 9.16 22.00
N TYR A 42 4.66 7.87 21.98
CA TYR A 42 4.32 7.18 20.73
C TYR A 42 3.13 7.81 20.01
N GLY A 43 2.05 8.10 20.74
CA GLY A 43 0.86 8.75 20.16
C GLY A 43 1.18 10.13 19.59
N LEU A 44 1.96 10.94 20.32
CA LEU A 44 2.39 12.27 19.87
C LEU A 44 3.29 12.22 18.65
N VAL A 45 4.27 11.30 18.62
CA VAL A 45 5.16 11.11 17.48
C VAL A 45 4.36 10.69 16.25
N PHE A 46 3.46 9.71 16.39
CA PHE A 46 2.61 9.26 15.30
C PHE A 46 1.74 10.40 14.74
N LEU A 47 1.06 11.14 15.62
CA LEU A 47 0.25 12.30 15.21
C LEU A 47 1.11 13.37 14.52
N GLY A 48 2.30 13.65 15.06
CA GLY A 48 3.27 14.56 14.46
C GLY A 48 3.67 14.13 13.05
N LEU A 49 3.93 12.84 12.83
CA LEU A 49 4.24 12.29 11.50
C LEU A 49 3.05 12.43 10.54
N CYS A 50 1.82 12.18 11.00
CA CYS A 50 0.63 12.40 10.18
C CYS A 50 0.47 13.87 9.78
N VAL A 51 0.70 14.80 10.71
CA VAL A 51 0.66 16.24 10.42
C VAL A 51 1.77 16.62 9.43
N LEU A 52 2.99 16.14 9.61
CA LEU A 52 4.10 16.39 8.68
C LEU A 52 3.80 15.82 7.27
N GLY A 53 3.29 14.60 7.19
CA GLY A 53 2.85 13.99 5.93
C GLY A 53 1.75 14.81 5.25
N HIS A 54 0.79 15.30 6.01
CA HIS A 54 -0.24 16.20 5.51
C HIS A 54 0.35 17.51 4.96
N LEU A 55 1.21 18.19 5.73
CA LEU A 55 1.89 19.41 5.30
C LEU A 55 2.77 19.19 4.06
N PHE A 56 3.38 18.00 3.92
CA PHE A 56 4.13 17.64 2.73
C PHE A 56 3.23 17.51 1.50
N ILE A 57 2.11 16.78 1.61
CA ILE A 57 1.12 16.64 0.52
C ILE A 57 0.60 18.01 0.11
N ARG A 58 0.30 18.88 1.09
CA ARG A 58 -0.12 20.26 0.85
C ARG A 58 0.88 21.06 0.03
N ALA A 59 2.15 20.91 0.34
CA ALA A 59 3.21 21.66 -0.31
C ALA A 59 3.53 21.14 -1.71
N ARG A 60 3.36 19.82 -1.95
CA ARG A 60 3.81 19.16 -3.18
C ARG A 60 2.69 18.76 -4.13
N LEU A 61 1.48 18.57 -3.62
CA LEU A 61 0.31 18.08 -4.34
C LEU A 61 -0.93 18.95 -3.98
N PRO A 62 -0.98 20.22 -4.43
CA PRO A 62 -2.05 21.14 -4.06
C PRO A 62 -3.44 20.72 -4.55
N ASP A 63 -3.49 19.89 -5.60
CA ASP A 63 -4.72 19.39 -6.22
C ASP A 63 -5.07 17.94 -5.77
N ALA A 64 -4.33 17.37 -4.80
CA ALA A 64 -4.65 16.04 -4.28
C ALA A 64 -6.01 16.01 -3.58
N ASP A 65 -6.66 14.85 -3.61
CA ASP A 65 -7.92 14.64 -2.89
C ASP A 65 -7.71 14.87 -1.39
N PRO A 66 -8.54 15.74 -0.78
CA PRO A 66 -8.36 16.15 0.60
C PRO A 66 -8.60 15.05 1.65
N TYR A 67 -9.27 13.96 1.31
CA TYR A 67 -9.75 12.95 2.26
C TYR A 67 -8.92 11.66 2.27
N LEU A 68 -8.21 11.34 1.18
CA LEU A 68 -7.48 10.08 1.06
C LEU A 68 -6.40 9.88 2.12
N PHE A 69 -5.56 10.90 2.33
CA PHE A 69 -4.48 10.80 3.32
C PHE A 69 -5.01 10.73 4.76
N PRO A 70 -5.97 11.60 5.19
CA PRO A 70 -6.57 11.45 6.51
C PRO A 70 -7.22 10.10 6.77
N LEU A 71 -7.90 9.51 5.78
CA LEU A 71 -8.48 8.17 5.90
C LEU A 71 -7.41 7.09 6.07
N ALA A 72 -6.33 7.15 5.30
CA ALA A 72 -5.19 6.23 5.44
C ALA A 72 -4.52 6.37 6.82
N ALA A 73 -4.33 7.61 7.29
CA ALA A 73 -3.78 7.91 8.61
C ALA A 73 -4.70 7.41 9.74
N LEU A 74 -6.02 7.50 9.57
CA LEU A 74 -7.00 6.98 10.53
C LEU A 74 -6.92 5.46 10.66
N LEU A 75 -6.86 4.76 9.52
CA LEU A 75 -6.71 3.30 9.50
C LEU A 75 -5.37 2.86 10.11
N ALA A 76 -4.29 3.57 9.80
CA ALA A 76 -2.98 3.32 10.38
C ALA A 76 -2.98 3.56 11.91
N ALA A 77 -3.61 4.63 12.37
CA ALA A 77 -3.77 4.93 13.80
C ALA A 77 -4.53 3.80 14.52
N PHE A 78 -5.65 3.37 13.94
CA PHE A 78 -6.45 2.28 14.49
C PHE A 78 -5.65 0.97 14.56
N GLY A 79 -4.98 0.59 13.47
CA GLY A 79 -4.11 -0.59 13.45
C GLY A 79 -3.00 -0.52 14.49
N LEU A 80 -2.34 0.64 14.64
CA LEU A 80 -1.27 0.83 15.61
C LEU A 80 -1.78 0.73 17.06
N VAL A 81 -2.93 1.33 17.38
CA VAL A 81 -3.55 1.21 18.70
C VAL A 81 -3.92 -0.25 19.00
N MET A 82 -4.45 -0.97 18.02
CA MET A 82 -4.81 -2.38 18.18
C MET A 82 -3.59 -3.27 18.39
N ILE A 83 -2.50 -3.05 17.64
CA ILE A 83 -1.25 -3.79 17.84
C ILE A 83 -0.67 -3.43 19.21
N TYR A 84 -0.62 -2.16 19.59
CA TYR A 84 -0.13 -1.73 20.90
C TYR A 84 -0.93 -2.33 22.06
N ARG A 85 -2.25 -2.51 21.87
CA ARG A 85 -3.11 -3.22 22.82
C ARG A 85 -2.70 -4.68 22.97
N ILE A 86 -2.26 -5.34 21.91
CA ILE A 86 -1.80 -6.75 21.92
C ILE A 86 -0.38 -6.81 22.48
N ASP A 87 0.57 -6.15 21.83
CA ASP A 87 2.00 -6.18 22.15
C ASP A 87 2.67 -4.82 21.84
N ALA A 88 3.40 -4.30 22.82
CA ALA A 88 4.02 -2.98 22.72
C ALA A 88 5.32 -2.97 21.88
N GLU A 89 6.02 -4.10 21.80
CA GLU A 89 7.23 -4.26 21.00
C GLU A 89 6.86 -4.38 19.50
N LEU A 90 5.86 -5.22 19.17
CA LEU A 90 5.33 -5.30 17.81
C LEU A 90 4.77 -3.95 17.33
N ALA A 91 4.15 -3.18 18.22
CA ALA A 91 3.67 -1.84 17.87
C ALA A 91 4.82 -0.87 17.58
N ARG A 92 5.96 -1.00 18.26
CA ARG A 92 7.16 -0.20 17.97
C ARG A 92 7.70 -0.53 16.59
N GLU A 93 7.81 -1.81 16.25
CA GLU A 93 8.21 -2.24 14.92
C GLU A 93 7.24 -1.72 13.84
N GLN A 94 5.93 -1.83 14.08
CA GLN A 94 4.91 -1.31 13.18
C GLN A 94 5.03 0.21 12.99
N ALA A 95 5.35 0.96 14.05
CA ALA A 95 5.57 2.40 13.96
C ALA A 95 6.81 2.74 13.11
N GLN A 96 7.88 1.95 13.21
CA GLN A 96 9.07 2.10 12.34
C GLN A 96 8.73 1.83 10.87
N TRP A 97 7.95 0.78 10.60
CA TRP A 97 7.44 0.50 9.25
C TRP A 97 6.54 1.62 8.72
N PHE A 98 5.73 2.24 9.57
CA PHE A 98 4.94 3.41 9.19
C PHE A 98 5.83 4.59 8.78
N VAL A 99 6.89 4.89 9.55
CA VAL A 99 7.86 5.94 9.20
C VAL A 99 8.52 5.65 7.85
N LEU A 100 8.97 4.41 7.64
CA LEU A 100 9.59 4.01 6.38
C LEU A 100 8.60 4.09 5.21
N GLY A 101 7.36 3.65 5.40
CA GLY A 101 6.29 3.76 4.41
C GLY A 101 5.95 5.22 4.07
N LEU A 102 5.89 6.10 5.07
CA LEU A 102 5.68 7.54 4.87
C LEU A 102 6.86 8.17 4.12
N ALA A 103 8.10 7.77 4.43
CA ALA A 103 9.29 8.23 3.70
C ALA A 103 9.26 7.77 2.24
N PHE A 104 8.90 6.51 1.96
CA PHE A 104 8.72 6.01 0.60
C PHE A 104 7.60 6.74 -0.13
N PHE A 105 6.46 6.99 0.53
CA PHE A 105 5.38 7.80 -0.03
C PHE A 105 5.84 9.22 -0.41
N CYS A 106 6.55 9.90 0.49
CA CYS A 106 7.10 11.22 0.18
C CYS A 106 8.11 11.13 -0.98
N GLY A 107 8.96 10.11 -0.99
CA GLY A 107 9.95 9.87 -2.04
C GLY A 107 9.30 9.64 -3.41
N THR A 108 8.24 8.84 -3.50
CA THR A 108 7.52 8.59 -4.77
C THR A 108 6.88 9.86 -5.29
N VAL A 109 6.28 10.69 -4.43
CA VAL A 109 5.71 12.00 -4.82
C VAL A 109 6.78 12.94 -5.40
N VAL A 110 8.01 12.91 -4.86
CA VAL A 110 9.10 13.75 -5.38
C VAL A 110 9.69 13.20 -6.68
N LEU A 111 9.89 11.88 -6.76
CA LEU A 111 10.58 11.22 -7.87
C LEU A 111 9.66 11.05 -9.09
N LEU A 112 8.39 10.71 -8.87
CA LEU A 112 7.41 10.41 -9.92
C LEU A 112 6.48 11.60 -10.17
N ARG A 113 7.06 12.79 -10.39
CA ARG A 113 6.27 13.98 -10.75
C ARG A 113 5.50 13.83 -12.06
N ASP A 114 6.07 13.10 -13.02
CA ASP A 114 5.40 12.76 -14.26
C ASP A 114 5.08 11.27 -14.31
N ILE A 115 3.80 10.95 -14.06
CA ILE A 115 3.28 9.58 -14.11
C ILE A 115 3.38 9.01 -15.54
N HIS A 116 3.38 9.86 -16.57
CA HIS A 116 3.50 9.42 -17.96
C HIS A 116 4.89 8.85 -18.27
N ALA A 117 5.92 9.22 -17.50
CA ALA A 117 7.25 8.63 -17.64
C ALA A 117 7.22 7.11 -17.43
N LEU A 118 6.33 6.60 -16.55
CA LEU A 118 6.17 5.17 -16.28
C LEU A 118 5.66 4.39 -17.50
N GLU A 119 4.88 5.04 -18.37
CA GLU A 119 4.31 4.41 -19.58
C GLU A 119 5.42 4.01 -20.57
N ARG A 120 6.47 4.82 -20.68
CA ARG A 120 7.62 4.52 -21.53
C ARG A 120 8.36 3.24 -21.11
N TYR A 121 8.36 2.95 -19.82
CA TYR A 121 9.05 1.80 -19.23
C TYR A 121 8.13 0.63 -18.90
N ARG A 122 6.88 0.61 -19.40
CA ARG A 122 5.88 -0.42 -19.03
C ARG A 122 6.39 -1.86 -19.16
N TYR A 123 7.12 -2.17 -20.23
CA TYR A 123 7.60 -3.53 -20.48
C TYR A 123 8.77 -3.88 -19.57
N THR A 124 9.65 -2.91 -19.28
CA THR A 124 10.72 -3.06 -18.31
C THR A 124 10.16 -3.26 -16.90
N ILE A 125 9.17 -2.46 -16.50
CA ILE A 125 8.48 -2.56 -15.20
C ILE A 125 7.77 -3.91 -15.09
N ALA A 126 7.05 -4.36 -16.13
CA ALA A 126 6.40 -5.66 -16.15
C ALA A 126 7.41 -6.82 -16.06
N ALA A 127 8.51 -6.76 -16.81
CA ALA A 127 9.56 -7.77 -16.77
C ALA A 127 10.21 -7.85 -15.39
N ILE A 128 10.53 -6.70 -14.77
CA ILE A 128 11.04 -6.63 -13.40
C ILE A 128 10.02 -7.20 -12.40
N GLY A 129 8.73 -6.85 -12.56
CA GLY A 129 7.65 -7.37 -11.72
C GLY A 129 7.53 -8.90 -11.79
N ILE A 130 7.58 -9.48 -12.99
CA ILE A 130 7.56 -10.94 -13.18
C ILE A 130 8.83 -11.57 -12.60
N ALA A 131 10.00 -10.98 -12.80
CA ALA A 131 11.25 -11.47 -12.22
C ALA A 131 11.21 -11.47 -10.68
N LEU A 132 10.67 -10.41 -10.08
CA LEU A 132 10.43 -10.31 -8.64
C LEU A 132 9.45 -11.39 -8.15
N LEU A 133 8.36 -11.65 -8.87
CA LEU A 133 7.41 -12.70 -8.49
C LEU A 133 8.02 -14.11 -8.52
N MET A 134 9.03 -14.32 -9.35
CA MET A 134 9.76 -15.59 -9.41
C MET A 134 10.87 -15.68 -8.36
N SER A 135 11.28 -14.57 -7.74
CA SER A 135 12.42 -14.54 -6.81
C SER A 135 12.27 -15.41 -5.56
N PRO A 136 11.07 -15.60 -4.95
CA PRO A 136 10.91 -16.53 -3.83
C PRO A 136 11.21 -17.99 -4.20
N ARG A 137 11.17 -18.35 -5.49
CA ARG A 137 11.48 -19.71 -5.93
C ARG A 137 12.97 -19.94 -6.21
N ILE A 138 13.78 -18.89 -6.14
CA ILE A 138 15.22 -18.99 -6.34
C ILE A 138 15.84 -19.56 -5.05
N PRO A 139 16.56 -20.70 -5.14
CA PRO A 139 17.21 -21.29 -3.98
C PRO A 139 18.22 -20.30 -3.37
N GLY A 140 18.14 -20.08 -2.06
CA GLY A 140 18.98 -19.15 -1.32
C GLY A 140 18.38 -17.76 -1.07
N LEU A 141 17.27 -17.40 -1.74
CA LEU A 141 16.55 -16.13 -1.52
C LEU A 141 15.19 -16.31 -0.85
N GLY A 142 14.46 -17.37 -1.22
CA GLY A 142 13.16 -17.67 -0.67
C GLY A 142 13.22 -18.59 0.54
N GLU A 143 12.40 -18.30 1.54
CA GLU A 143 12.15 -19.19 2.66
C GLU A 143 10.73 -19.77 2.54
N GLN A 144 10.59 -21.07 2.82
CA GLN A 144 9.29 -21.71 2.81
C GLN A 144 8.58 -21.45 4.15
N VAL A 145 7.52 -20.65 4.11
CA VAL A 145 6.67 -20.37 5.27
C VAL A 145 5.32 -21.04 5.03
N ASN A 146 4.90 -21.92 5.95
CA ASN A 146 3.64 -22.68 5.84
C ASN A 146 3.48 -23.44 4.51
N GLY A 147 4.57 -24.04 4.01
CA GLY A 147 4.56 -24.81 2.77
C GLY A 147 4.62 -23.98 1.48
N ALA A 148 4.60 -22.65 1.56
CA ALA A 148 4.61 -21.75 0.40
C ALA A 148 5.86 -20.85 0.37
N TYR A 149 6.36 -20.57 -0.84
CA TYR A 149 7.46 -19.63 -1.08
C TYR A 149 6.88 -18.25 -1.42
N LEU A 150 6.66 -17.42 -0.40
CA LEU A 150 5.95 -16.13 -0.54
C LEU A 150 6.85 -14.91 -0.33
N ALA A 151 7.83 -15.04 0.56
CA ALA A 151 8.70 -13.94 0.96
C ALA A 151 10.14 -14.19 0.50
N VAL A 152 10.85 -13.08 0.32
CA VAL A 152 12.31 -13.09 0.14
C VAL A 152 12.93 -12.40 1.35
N GLY A 153 13.90 -13.09 1.94
CA GLY A 153 14.72 -12.56 3.03
C GLY A 153 16.08 -12.10 2.50
N VAL A 154 16.44 -10.85 2.74
CA VAL A 154 17.79 -10.33 2.48
C VAL A 154 18.33 -9.78 3.79
N GLY A 155 19.09 -10.61 4.51
CA GLY A 155 19.58 -10.25 5.85
C GLY A 155 18.42 -10.02 6.83
N PRO A 156 18.35 -8.88 7.54
CA PRO A 156 17.28 -8.60 8.51
C PRO A 156 15.97 -8.13 7.86
N ILE A 157 15.95 -7.92 6.54
CA ILE A 157 14.77 -7.40 5.84
C ILE A 157 14.06 -8.55 5.14
N GLN A 158 12.80 -8.73 5.47
CA GLN A 158 11.90 -9.64 4.77
C GLN A 158 10.83 -8.81 4.05
N PHE A 159 10.65 -9.06 2.76
CA PHE A 159 9.59 -8.42 1.99
C PHE A 159 8.90 -9.43 1.08
N GLN A 160 7.66 -9.10 0.68
CA GLN A 160 6.88 -9.93 -0.23
C GLN A 160 7.01 -9.37 -1.65
N PRO A 161 7.69 -10.06 -2.58
CA PRO A 161 7.82 -9.59 -3.95
C PRO A 161 6.47 -9.43 -4.67
N ALA A 162 5.45 -10.16 -4.21
CA ALA A 162 4.08 -10.04 -4.71
C ALA A 162 3.51 -8.63 -4.58
N GLU A 163 3.87 -7.86 -3.55
CA GLU A 163 3.42 -6.47 -3.39
C GLU A 163 3.93 -5.58 -4.54
N PHE A 164 5.21 -5.70 -4.88
CA PHE A 164 5.82 -4.98 -6.00
C PHE A 164 5.31 -5.49 -7.36
N GLY A 165 5.07 -6.80 -7.48
CA GLY A 165 4.48 -7.42 -8.67
C GLY A 165 3.09 -6.85 -8.99
N LYS A 166 2.23 -6.66 -7.97
CA LYS A 166 0.91 -6.03 -8.14
C LYS A 166 1.03 -4.62 -8.72
N LEU A 167 1.94 -3.79 -8.19
CA LEU A 167 2.17 -2.44 -8.72
C LEU A 167 2.65 -2.47 -10.17
N ALA A 168 3.57 -3.37 -10.51
CA ALA A 168 4.07 -3.53 -11.88
C ALA A 168 2.96 -3.92 -12.86
N ILE A 169 2.08 -4.86 -12.48
CA ILE A 169 0.92 -5.26 -13.30
C ILE A 169 -0.05 -4.09 -13.47
N ILE A 170 -0.34 -3.32 -12.41
CA ILE A 170 -1.22 -2.15 -12.50
C ILE A 170 -0.66 -1.12 -13.48
N ILE A 171 0.62 -0.79 -13.38
CA ILE A 171 1.28 0.18 -14.29
C ILE A 171 1.23 -0.32 -15.73
N PHE A 172 1.57 -1.60 -15.95
CA PHE A 172 1.51 -2.21 -17.27
C PHE A 172 0.09 -2.17 -17.84
N LEU A 173 -0.91 -2.59 -17.06
CA LEU A 173 -2.29 -2.67 -17.50
C LEU A 173 -2.87 -1.28 -17.80
N ALA A 174 -2.56 -0.28 -16.98
CA ALA A 174 -2.97 1.11 -17.21
C ALA A 174 -2.41 1.64 -18.55
N SER A 175 -1.10 1.44 -18.78
CA SER A 175 -0.45 1.86 -20.03
C SER A 175 -0.97 1.06 -21.23
N TYR A 176 -1.24 -0.23 -21.07
CA TYR A 176 -1.76 -1.10 -22.12
C TYR A 176 -3.17 -0.68 -22.56
N LEU A 177 -4.06 -0.42 -21.60
CA LEU A 177 -5.43 0.03 -21.87
C LEU A 177 -5.47 1.41 -22.53
N ARG A 178 -4.53 2.29 -22.18
CA ARG A 178 -4.40 3.60 -22.84
C ARG A 178 -4.09 3.48 -24.32
N ASP A 179 -3.10 2.67 -24.69
CA ASP A 179 -2.73 2.46 -26.11
C ASP A 179 -3.83 1.75 -26.89
N THR A 180 -4.53 0.85 -26.22
CA THR A 180 -5.60 0.06 -26.81
C THR A 180 -6.94 0.82 -26.83
N ARG A 181 -6.98 2.05 -26.29
CA ARG A 181 -8.20 2.86 -26.14
C ARG A 181 -8.94 3.06 -27.46
N GLU A 182 -8.22 3.35 -28.55
CA GLU A 182 -8.86 3.60 -29.85
C GLU A 182 -9.59 2.37 -30.37
N LEU A 183 -8.99 1.19 -30.20
CA LEU A 183 -9.58 -0.09 -30.57
C LEU A 183 -10.78 -0.47 -29.69
N LEU A 184 -10.80 -0.02 -28.42
CA LEU A 184 -11.94 -0.21 -27.51
C LEU A 184 -13.11 0.73 -27.85
N VAL A 185 -12.82 1.97 -28.26
CA VAL A 185 -13.85 2.99 -28.54
C VAL A 185 -14.41 2.87 -29.96
N ARG A 186 -13.58 2.49 -30.94
CA ARG A 186 -13.96 2.30 -32.33
C ARG A 186 -13.47 0.94 -32.82
N PRO A 187 -14.12 -0.16 -32.41
CA PRO A 187 -13.73 -1.49 -32.84
C PRO A 187 -13.88 -1.60 -34.37
N PRO A 188 -12.87 -2.15 -35.08
CA PRO A 188 -13.02 -2.42 -36.51
C PRO A 188 -14.15 -3.43 -36.73
N GLY A 189 -14.97 -3.23 -37.76
CA GLY A 189 -16.18 -4.03 -38.00
C GLY A 189 -15.96 -5.54 -38.15
N LYS A 190 -14.73 -5.98 -38.47
CA LYS A 190 -14.28 -7.37 -38.34
C LYS A 190 -12.98 -7.41 -37.55
N MET A 191 -13.05 -7.85 -36.30
CA MET A 191 -11.88 -8.06 -35.46
C MET A 191 -11.20 -9.38 -35.81
N THR A 192 -9.91 -9.33 -36.11
CA THR A 192 -9.09 -10.53 -36.30
C THR A 192 -8.90 -11.27 -34.97
N PRO A 193 -8.63 -12.60 -34.98
CA PRO A 193 -8.36 -13.36 -33.76
C PRO A 193 -7.22 -12.76 -32.92
N ARG A 194 -6.19 -12.20 -33.57
CA ARG A 194 -5.09 -11.49 -32.89
C ARG A 194 -5.58 -10.22 -32.17
N GLN A 195 -6.47 -9.46 -32.79
CA GLN A 195 -7.06 -8.28 -32.15
C GLN A 195 -7.92 -8.67 -30.95
N TRP A 196 -8.68 -9.77 -31.02
CA TRP A 196 -9.43 -10.31 -29.88
C TRP A 196 -8.53 -10.71 -28.71
N LEU A 197 -7.44 -11.44 -29.01
CA LEU A 197 -6.47 -11.85 -27.99
C LEU A 197 -5.83 -10.63 -27.31
N LEU A 198 -5.46 -9.61 -28.07
CA LEU A 198 -4.86 -8.39 -27.52
C LEU A 198 -5.90 -7.56 -26.75
N LEU A 199 -7.09 -7.35 -27.28
CA LEU A 199 -8.09 -6.47 -26.67
C LEU A 199 -8.73 -7.04 -25.40
N VAL A 200 -8.95 -8.36 -25.38
CA VAL A 200 -9.70 -9.02 -24.30
C VAL A 200 -8.84 -10.05 -23.59
N GLY A 201 -8.11 -10.88 -24.33
CA GLY A 201 -7.33 -11.97 -23.74
C GLY A 201 -6.24 -11.50 -22.79
N VAL A 202 -5.41 -10.54 -23.22
CA VAL A 202 -4.29 -10.03 -22.40
C VAL A 202 -4.78 -9.32 -21.13
N PRO A 203 -5.74 -8.37 -21.18
CA PRO A 203 -6.27 -7.75 -19.96
C PRO A 203 -6.93 -8.75 -19.02
N VAL A 204 -7.75 -9.68 -19.53
CA VAL A 204 -8.43 -10.69 -18.69
C VAL A 204 -7.41 -11.61 -18.03
N ALA A 205 -6.39 -12.07 -18.76
CA ALA A 205 -5.33 -12.90 -18.20
C ALA A 205 -4.55 -12.16 -17.10
N LEU A 206 -4.22 -10.88 -17.30
CA LEU A 206 -3.52 -10.08 -16.29
C LEU A 206 -4.39 -9.75 -15.08
N LEU A 207 -5.68 -9.50 -15.27
CA LEU A 207 -6.63 -9.32 -14.17
C LEU A 207 -6.84 -10.62 -13.40
N ALA A 208 -6.92 -11.76 -14.07
CA ALA A 208 -6.99 -13.07 -13.43
C ALA A 208 -5.70 -13.39 -12.66
N LEU A 209 -4.53 -13.06 -13.21
CA LEU A 209 -3.24 -13.18 -12.55
C LEU A 209 -3.17 -12.27 -11.31
N LEU A 210 -3.62 -11.01 -11.43
CA LEU A 210 -3.71 -10.08 -10.31
C LEU A 210 -4.67 -10.59 -9.23
N ALA A 211 -5.84 -11.10 -9.62
CA ALA A 211 -6.81 -11.69 -8.70
C ALA A 211 -6.24 -12.92 -7.98
N LEU A 212 -5.50 -13.77 -8.69
CA LEU A 212 -4.81 -14.91 -8.11
C LEU A 212 -3.74 -14.46 -7.10
N MET A 213 -2.96 -13.42 -7.43
CA MET A 213 -1.99 -12.84 -6.48
C MET A 213 -2.66 -12.23 -5.25
N LEU A 214 -3.85 -11.63 -5.41
CA LEU A 214 -4.64 -11.10 -4.30
C LEU A 214 -5.20 -12.24 -3.43
N GLN A 215 -5.63 -13.36 -4.01
CA GLN A 215 -6.05 -14.56 -3.28
C GLN A 215 -4.91 -15.22 -2.52
N LEU A 216 -3.68 -15.13 -3.05
CA LEU A 216 -2.46 -15.63 -2.40
C LEU A 216 -1.87 -14.66 -1.36
N SER A 217 -2.50 -13.51 -1.12
CA SER A 217 -2.04 -12.55 -0.12
C SER A 217 -2.27 -13.06 1.31
N SER A 218 -1.36 -12.67 2.22
CA SER A 218 -1.28 -13.14 3.61
C SER A 218 -2.60 -13.04 4.38
N THR A 219 -3.46 -12.08 4.02
CA THR A 219 -4.75 -11.81 4.67
C THR A 219 -5.74 -12.97 4.57
N GLN A 220 -5.75 -13.73 3.46
CA GLN A 220 -6.65 -14.87 3.31
C GLN A 220 -6.09 -16.18 3.86
N ILE A 221 -4.76 -16.34 3.89
CA ILE A 221 -4.11 -17.49 4.54
C ILE A 221 -4.33 -17.44 6.07
N VAL A 222 -4.28 -16.24 6.66
CA VAL A 222 -4.60 -16.06 8.09
C VAL A 222 -6.07 -16.37 8.38
N LEU A 223 -6.99 -15.96 7.51
CA LEU A 223 -8.42 -16.31 7.64
C LEU A 223 -8.67 -17.82 7.44
N PHE A 224 -8.03 -18.46 6.47
CA PHE A 224 -8.12 -19.91 6.27
C PHE A 224 -7.52 -20.69 7.45
N GLY A 225 -6.44 -20.21 8.07
CA GLY A 225 -5.88 -20.79 9.29
C GLY A 225 -6.78 -20.59 10.52
N LEU A 226 -7.55 -19.49 10.58
CA LEU A 226 -8.49 -19.19 11.67
C LEU A 226 -9.83 -19.94 11.55
N PHE A 227 -10.27 -20.26 10.34
CA PHE A 227 -11.54 -20.96 10.08
C PHE A 227 -11.35 -22.43 9.65
N GLY A 228 -10.11 -22.88 9.48
CA GLY A 228 -9.74 -24.25 9.13
C GLY A 228 -9.16 -25.08 10.27
N ALA A 229 -9.21 -24.57 11.51
CA ALA A 229 -8.83 -25.27 12.74
C ALA A 229 -10.06 -25.56 13.60
#